data_AF-A0AAE5N4C0-F1
#
_entry.id   AF-A0AAE5N4C0-F1
#
_cell.length_a   1.000
_cell.length_b   1.000
_cell.length_c   1.000
_cell.angle_alpha   90.00
_cell.angle_beta   90.00
_cell.angle_gamma   90.00
#
_symmetry.space_group_name_H-M   'P 1'
#
loop_
_entity.id
_entity.type
_entity.pdbx_description
1 polymer ?
#
loop_
_entity_poly.entity_id
_entity_poly.type
_entity_poly.pdbx_seq_one_letter_code
_entity_poly.pdbx_strand_id
1 'polypeptide(L)' 'MHLKCPQCGSCNTLISSAGKLPSMTDNKRSGYISLEFLPEILKEIIKAIKKLFGFLEQCERNNAPVLICMDCGYYERI' A
#
# COMPACT_ATOMS: atom_id res chain seq x y z
N MET A 1 5.95 0.27 -45.48
CA MET A 1 5.80 -1.14 -45.05
C MET A 1 4.59 -1.19 -44.12
N HIS A 2 3.48 -1.81 -44.53
CA HIS A 2 2.30 -1.95 -43.65
C HIS A 2 2.60 -3.02 -42.61
N LEU A 3 2.87 -2.61 -41.38
CA LEU A 3 3.06 -3.55 -40.28
C LEU A 3 1.71 -4.22 -40.00
N LYS A 4 1.70 -5.54 -39.90
CA LYS A 4 0.50 -6.31 -39.55
C LYS A 4 0.56 -6.68 -38.08
N CYS A 5 -0.57 -6.60 -37.39
CA CYS A 5 -0.67 -7.14 -36.04
C CYS A 5 -0.42 -8.66 -36.09
N PRO A 6 0.58 -9.20 -35.37
CA PRO A 6 0.91 -10.63 -35.43
C PRO A 6 -0.15 -11.53 -34.79
N GLN A 7 -1.11 -10.95 -34.05
CA GLN A 7 -2.21 -11.67 -33.39
C GLN A 7 -3.48 -11.74 -34.23
N CYS A 8 -3.89 -10.64 -34.88
CA CYS A 8 -5.16 -10.57 -35.62
C CYS A 8 -5.01 -10.26 -37.12
N GLY A 9 -3.78 -10.03 -37.61
CA GLY A 9 -3.50 -9.77 -39.02
C GLY A 9 -3.89 -8.37 -39.53
N SER A 10 -4.50 -7.52 -38.69
CA SER A 10 -4.90 -6.16 -39.05
C SER A 10 -3.72 -5.33 -39.54
N CYS A 11 -3.91 -4.58 -40.63
CA CYS A 11 -2.93 -3.67 -41.22
C CYS A 11 -3.06 -2.22 -40.70
N ASN A 12 -4.06 -1.95 -39.85
CA ASN A 12 -4.28 -0.65 -39.24
C ASN A 12 -3.37 -0.50 -38.01
N THR A 13 -2.08 -0.32 -38.24
CA THR A 13 -1.05 -0.22 -37.20
C THR A 13 -0.40 1.15 -37.22
N LEU A 14 -0.09 1.67 -36.03
CA LEU A 14 0.62 2.94 -35.85
C LEU A 14 1.94 2.68 -35.13
N ILE A 15 3.02 3.26 -35.65
CA ILE A 15 4.36 3.17 -35.06
C ILE A 15 4.52 4.32 -34.08
N SER A 16 4.64 4.01 -32.80
CA SER A 16 4.92 5.00 -31.74
C SER A 16 5.98 4.46 -30.79
N SER A 17 6.72 5.36 -30.15
CA SER A 17 7.71 5.02 -29.13
C SER A 17 7.04 4.50 -27.86
N ALA A 18 7.67 3.56 -27.15
CA ALA A 18 7.11 2.98 -25.92
C ALA A 18 6.76 4.05 -24.86
N GLY A 19 7.49 5.17 -24.80
CA GLY A 19 7.19 6.28 -23.90
C GLY A 19 5.89 7.06 -24.20
N LYS A 20 5.29 6.87 -25.39
CA LYS A 20 3.98 7.42 -25.78
C LYS A 20 2.85 6.39 -25.71
N LEU A 21 3.16 5.13 -25.35
CA LEU A 21 2.14 4.14 -25.04
C LEU A 21 1.27 4.57 -23.86
N PRO A 22 1.75 5.12 -22.74
CA PRO A 22 0.89 5.46 -21.60
C PRO A 22 -0.26 6.42 -21.91
N SER A 23 -0.13 7.30 -22.91
CA SER A 23 -1.20 8.22 -23.33
C SER A 23 -2.16 7.62 -24.38
N MET A 24 -1.83 6.47 -24.97
CA MET A 24 -2.67 5.76 -25.96
C MET A 24 -3.24 4.47 -25.39
N THR A 25 -2.42 3.74 -24.65
CA THR A 25 -2.78 2.77 -23.62
C THR A 25 -2.78 3.52 -22.29
N ASP A 26 -3.83 4.28 -21.99
CA ASP A 26 -4.06 4.81 -20.64
C ASP A 26 -4.38 3.67 -19.64
N ASN A 27 -3.59 2.60 -19.69
CA ASN A 27 -3.30 1.73 -18.55
C ASN A 27 -2.41 2.52 -17.60
N LYS A 28 -3.02 3.51 -16.93
CA LYS A 28 -2.74 3.69 -15.52
C LYS A 28 -2.88 2.29 -14.93
N ARG A 29 -1.79 1.67 -14.46
CA ARG A 29 -1.90 0.56 -13.50
C ARG A 29 -2.43 1.12 -12.17
N SER A 30 -3.58 1.80 -12.18
CA SER A 30 -4.60 1.53 -11.19
C SER A 30 -5.02 0.09 -11.46
N GLY A 31 -4.34 -0.88 -10.85
CA GLY A 31 -4.81 -2.26 -10.91
C GLY A 31 -6.27 -2.23 -10.49
N TYR A 32 -7.18 -2.55 -11.41
CA TYR A 32 -8.60 -2.56 -11.12
C TYR A 32 -8.79 -3.65 -10.07
N ILE A 33 -8.98 -3.23 -8.82
CA ILE A 33 -9.38 -4.14 -7.76
C ILE A 33 -10.81 -4.50 -8.09
N SER A 34 -11.06 -5.77 -8.42
CA SER A 34 -12.43 -6.23 -8.61
C SER A 34 -13.23 -5.90 -7.36
N LEU A 35 -14.42 -5.33 -7.53
CA LEU A 35 -15.27 -4.87 -6.42
C LEU A 35 -15.59 -6.01 -5.44
N GLU A 36 -15.54 -7.26 -5.90
CA GLU A 36 -15.69 -8.45 -5.06
C GLU A 36 -14.61 -8.57 -3.97
N PHE A 37 -13.39 -8.06 -4.20
CA PHE A 37 -12.29 -8.07 -3.24
C PHE A 37 -12.21 -6.81 -2.37
N LEU A 38 -13.01 -5.78 -2.69
CA LEU A 38 -13.01 -4.52 -1.94
C LEU A 38 -13.29 -4.73 -0.44
N PRO A 39 -14.26 -5.58 -0.02
CA PRO A 39 -14.52 -5.81 1.41
C PRO A 39 -13.32 -6.45 2.14
N GLU A 40 -12.65 -7.42 1.51
CA GLU A 40 -11.49 -8.13 2.07
C GLU A 40 -10.31 -7.16 2.27
N ILE A 41 -10.05 -6.33 1.26
CA ILE A 41 -8.98 -5.33 1.29
C ILE A 41 -9.26 -4.28 2.38
N LEU A 42 -10.49 -3.77 2.47
CA LEU A 42 -10.88 -2.83 3.53
C LEU A 42 -10.69 -3.44 4.93
N LYS A 43 -11.03 -4.71 5.11
CA LYS A 43 -10.85 -5.43 6.38
C LYS A 43 -9.38 -5.50 6.79
N GLU A 44 -8.48 -5.84 5.86
CA GLU A 44 -7.06 -5.90 6.15
C GLU A 44 -6.44 -4.51 6.37
N ILE A 45 -6.91 -3.47 5.67
CA ILE A 45 -6.52 -2.07 5.94
C ILE A 45 -6.92 -1.67 7.37
N ILE A 46 -8.17 -1.92 7.78
CA ILE A 46 -8.64 -1.60 9.14
C ILE A 46 -7.82 -2.34 10.20
N LYS A 47 -7.49 -3.62 9.95
CA LYS A 47 -6.67 -4.42 10.86
C LYS A 47 -5.23 -3.89 10.97
N ALA A 48 -4.64 -3.45 9.86
CA ALA A 48 -3.33 -2.82 9.85
C ALA A 48 -3.34 -1.50 10.65
N ILE A 49 -4.36 -0.68 10.46
CA ILE A 49 -4.54 0.57 11.21
C ILE A 49 -4.67 0.31 12.72
N LYS A 50 -5.49 -0.67 13.13
CA LYS A 50 -5.62 -1.04 14.55
C LYS A 50 -4.30 -1.49 15.17
N LYS A 51 -3.51 -2.30 14.44
CA LYS A 51 -2.18 -2.71 14.90
C LYS A 51 -1.23 -1.53 15.05
N LEU A 52 -1.27 -0.58 14.11
CA LEU A 52 -0.45 0.62 14.17
C LEU A 52 -0.79 1.47 15.40
N PHE A 53 -2.07 1.72 15.68
CA PHE A 53 -2.47 2.46 16.87
C PHE A 53 -2.07 1.75 18.17
N GLY A 54 -2.26 0.43 18.26
CA GLY A 54 -1.81 -0.32 19.44
C GLY A 54 -0.29 -0.27 19.64
N PHE A 55 0.48 -0.25 18.56
CA PHE A 55 1.93 -0.05 18.63
C PHE A 55 2.29 1.36 19.15
N LEU A 56 1.62 2.40 18.65
CA LEU A 56 1.86 3.78 19.09
C LEU A 56 1.50 3.97 20.58
N GLU A 57 0.35 3.45 21.02
CA GLU A 57 -0.05 3.48 22.44
C GLU A 57 0.98 2.77 23.34
N GLN A 58 1.52 1.63 22.89
CA GLN A 58 2.57 0.94 23.63
C GLN A 58 3.87 1.75 23.68
N CYS A 59 4.23 2.46 22.59
CA CYS A 59 5.39 3.35 22.58
C CYS A 59 5.21 4.50 23.57
N GLU A 60 4.03 5.12 23.63
CA GLU A 60 3.71 6.15 24.62
C GLU A 60 3.81 5.61 26.05
N ARG A 61 3.24 4.42 26.32
CA ARG A 61 3.35 3.76 27.64
C ARG A 61 4.79 3.43 28.02
N ASN A 62 5.62 3.03 27.05
CA ASN A 62 7.03 2.74 27.30
C ASN A 62 7.86 4.00 27.56
N ASN A 63 7.41 5.15 27.05
CA ASN A 63 8.02 6.46 27.29
C ASN A 63 7.46 7.17 28.53
N ALA A 64 6.49 6.58 29.23
CA ALA A 64 5.92 7.16 30.44
C ALA A 64 7.00 7.28 31.54
N PRO A 65 7.01 8.39 32.29
CA PRO A 65 7.95 8.56 33.39
C PRO A 65 7.75 7.45 34.45
N VAL A 66 8.86 6.92 34.94
CA VAL A 66 8.89 5.93 36.02
C VAL A 66 9.61 6.52 37.22
N LEU A 67 8.98 6.41 38.39
CA LEU A 67 9.60 6.70 39.67
C LEU A 67 10.40 5.47 40.08
N ILE A 68 11.68 5.64 40.41
CA ILE A 68 12.57 4.54 40.81
C ILE A 68 13.18 4.89 42.17
N CYS A 69 13.04 3.99 43.15
CA CYS A 69 13.73 4.09 44.42
C CYS A 69 15.15 3.53 44.27
N MET A 70 16.16 4.37 44.45
CA MET A 70 17.56 3.97 44.29
C MET A 70 18.09 3.09 45.44
N ASP A 71 17.41 3.07 46.59
CA ASP A 71 17.85 2.31 47.77
C ASP A 71 17.33 0.86 47.78
N CYS A 72 16.08 0.63 47.37
CA CYS A 72 15.46 -0.70 47.38
C CYS A 72 15.12 -1.26 45.99
N GLY A 73 15.30 -0.47 44.93
CA GLY A 73 15.03 -0.88 43.55
C GLY A 73 13.54 -0.97 43.17
N TYR A 74 12.63 -0.55 44.06
CA TYR A 74 11.21 -0.44 43.73
C TYR A 74 10.99 0.59 42.62
N TYR A 75 10.08 0.31 41.69
CA TYR A 75 9.69 1.27 40.67
C TYR A 75 8.17 1.26 40.43
N GLU A 76 7.63 2.41 40.06
CA GLU A 76 6.24 2.57 39.63
C GLU A 76 6.13 3.54 38.46
N ARG A 77 5.09 3.36 37.63
CA ARG A 77 4.78 4.24 36.50
C ARG A 77 3.96 5.43 36.99
N ILE A 78 4.34 6.65 36.58
CA ILE A 78 3.64 7.91 36.88
C ILE A 78 2.70 8.26 35.72
#